data_AF-A0A522QWC4-F1
#
_entry.id   AF-A0A522QWC4-F1
#
_cell.length_a   1.000
_cell.length_b   1.000
_cell.length_c   1.000
_cell.angle_alpha   90.00
_cell.angle_beta   90.00
_cell.angle_gamma   90.00
#
_symmetry.space_group_name_H-M   'P 1'
#
loop_
_entity.id
_entity.type
_entity.pdbx_description
1 polymer ?
#
loop_
_entity_poly.entity_id
_entity_poly.type
_entity_poly.pdbx_seq_one_letter_code
_entity_poly.pdbx_strand_id
1 'polypeptide(L)'
;MECRNHFCSSSRSPGQNDNILFWVSIKRKKAIIGVSDTSRLNLLKKEDLDPLQVNTLGTGELIKAALDIGAEKIVIGVGGSATVDGGTGLFSALGIRYFDENGNETYDLPSALVRLNSIDIASLDKRVQQVEIIVLRDVKNTLLGNKGAAMVFGPQKGANKEEVILSEKTLSNGTIKPFRPFGSI
;
A
#
# COMPACT_ATOMS: atom_id res chain seq x y z
N MET A 1 24.33 13.44 -12.37
CA MET A 1 23.37 12.63 -11.59
C MET A 1 22.64 11.79 -12.62
N GLU A 2 22.91 10.49 -12.70
CA GLU A 2 22.27 9.62 -13.70
C GLU A 2 21.15 8.85 -12.98
N CYS A 3 19.92 9.35 -13.12
CA CYS A 3 18.71 8.64 -12.70
C CYS A 3 18.22 7.87 -13.92
N ARG A 4 17.98 6.57 -13.79
CA ARG A 4 17.40 5.74 -14.88
C ARG A 4 15.95 5.45 -14.56
N ASN A 5 15.09 5.53 -15.58
CA ASN A 5 13.72 5.08 -15.50
C ASN A 5 13.72 3.55 -15.58
N HIS A 6 13.25 2.90 -14.53
CA HIS A 6 13.01 1.46 -14.55
C HIS A 6 11.52 1.20 -14.77
N PHE A 7 11.22 0.24 -15.64
CA PHE A 7 9.87 -0.24 -15.90
C PHE A 7 9.64 -1.50 -15.07
N CYS A 8 8.56 -1.51 -14.30
CA CYS A 8 8.02 -2.72 -13.70
C CYS A 8 6.59 -2.89 -14.19
N SER A 9 6.25 -4.08 -14.67
CA SER A 9 4.84 -4.44 -14.82
C SER A 9 4.27 -4.63 -13.43
N SER A 10 3.16 -3.96 -13.16
CA SER A 10 2.56 -3.99 -11.83
C SER A 10 1.04 -3.97 -11.89
N SER A 11 0.45 -4.65 -10.93
CA SER A 11 -0.99 -4.85 -10.83
C SER A 11 -1.68 -3.60 -10.27
N ARG A 12 -2.65 -3.09 -11.03
CA ARG A 12 -3.48 -1.92 -10.64
C ARG A 12 -4.82 -2.36 -10.02
N SER A 13 -5.33 -3.47 -10.54
CA SER A 13 -6.53 -4.22 -10.15
C SER A 13 -6.32 -5.69 -10.56
N PRO A 14 -7.04 -6.67 -9.98
CA PRO A 14 -6.92 -8.07 -10.37
C PRO A 14 -7.07 -8.24 -11.90
N GLY A 15 -6.02 -8.71 -12.56
CA GLY A 15 -6.02 -9.01 -14.00
C GLY A 15 -5.62 -7.88 -14.97
N GLN A 16 -5.27 -6.68 -14.49
CA GLN A 16 -4.69 -5.60 -15.32
C GLN A 16 -3.21 -5.36 -15.00
N ASN A 17 -2.34 -5.57 -16.00
CA ASN A 17 -0.92 -5.26 -15.93
C ASN A 17 -0.63 -3.95 -16.69
N ASP A 18 -0.31 -2.90 -15.93
CA ASP A 18 0.18 -1.63 -16.50
C ASP A 18 1.71 -1.56 -16.37
N ASN A 19 2.37 -0.90 -17.34
CA ASN A 19 3.79 -0.56 -17.22
C ASN A 19 3.92 0.66 -16.32
N ILE A 20 4.50 0.47 -15.14
CA ILE A 20 4.67 1.52 -14.14
C ILE A 20 6.14 1.93 -14.09
N LEU A 21 6.36 3.24 -14.06
CA LEU A 21 7.68 3.85 -14.06
C LEU A 21 8.03 4.31 -12.65
N PHE A 22 9.19 3.90 -12.16
CA PHE A 22 9.73 4.38 -10.89
C PHE A 22 11.21 4.76 -11.05
N TRP A 23 11.69 5.59 -10.13
CA TRP A 23 13.01 6.20 -10.23
C TRP A 23 14.01 5.49 -9.33
N VAL A 24 15.13 5.09 -9.90
CA VAL A 24 16.24 4.47 -9.16
C VAL A 24 17.55 5.16 -9.50
N SER A 25 18.33 5.45 -8.46
CA SER A 25 19.73 5.81 -8.57
C SER A 25 20.60 4.64 -8.13
N ILE A 26 21.14 3.89 -9.10
CA ILE A 26 22.00 2.74 -8.87
C ILE A 26 23.26 3.16 -8.08
N LYS A 27 23.91 4.26 -8.49
CA LYS A 27 25.11 4.79 -7.81
C LYS A 27 24.86 5.16 -6.35
N ARG A 28 23.65 5.60 -6.01
CA ARG A 28 23.27 6.00 -4.65
C ARG A 28 22.49 4.93 -3.91
N LYS A 29 22.29 3.75 -4.53
CA LYS A 29 21.45 2.65 -4.03
C LYS A 29 20.11 3.15 -3.46
N LYS A 30 19.48 4.08 -4.18
CA LYS A 30 18.27 4.78 -3.72
C LYS A 30 17.14 4.63 -4.72
N ALA A 31 15.95 4.26 -4.25
CA ALA A 31 14.72 4.28 -5.03
C ALA A 31 13.75 5.36 -4.53
N ILE A 32 12.96 5.91 -5.45
CA ILE A 32 11.85 6.82 -5.18
C ILE A 32 10.60 6.25 -5.82
N ILE A 33 9.58 6.00 -5.00
CA ILE A 33 8.35 5.31 -5.38
C ILE A 33 7.15 6.17 -4.91
N GLY A 34 6.21 6.45 -5.80
CA GLY A 34 4.92 7.04 -5.43
C GLY A 34 3.86 5.96 -5.28
N VAL A 35 3.10 5.96 -4.17
CA VAL A 35 1.94 5.07 -4.01
C VAL A 35 0.93 5.29 -5.14
N SER A 36 0.73 6.56 -5.50
CA SER A 36 -0.14 6.94 -6.61
C SER A 36 0.34 6.40 -7.94
N ASP A 37 1.61 6.08 -8.17
CA ASP A 37 2.06 5.52 -9.47
C ASP A 37 1.36 4.22 -9.83
N THR A 38 0.88 3.48 -8.83
CA THR A 38 0.11 2.23 -8.97
C THR A 38 -1.38 2.40 -8.67
N SER A 39 -1.81 3.56 -8.18
CA SER A 39 -3.17 3.78 -7.69
C SER A 39 -3.64 5.24 -7.87
N ARG A 40 -3.45 5.81 -9.07
CA ARG A 40 -3.74 7.23 -9.35
C ARG A 40 -5.24 7.55 -9.24
N LEU A 41 -5.61 8.31 -8.22
CA LEU A 41 -6.97 8.84 -8.07
C LEU A 41 -7.38 9.70 -9.28
N ASN A 42 -6.45 10.52 -9.81
CA ASN A 42 -6.72 11.49 -10.88
C ASN A 42 -6.94 10.87 -12.27
N LEU A 43 -6.78 9.55 -12.42
CA LEU A 43 -7.03 8.85 -13.69
C LEU A 43 -8.36 8.07 -13.67
N LEU A 44 -9.06 8.03 -12.53
CA LEU A 44 -10.37 7.41 -12.41
C LEU A 44 -11.44 8.44 -12.73
N LYS A 45 -12.45 8.04 -13.50
CA LYS A 45 -13.66 8.86 -13.61
C LYS A 45 -14.41 8.77 -12.30
N LYS A 46 -15.23 9.78 -12.00
CA LYS A 46 -16.02 9.85 -10.76
C LYS A 46 -16.91 8.61 -10.55
N GLU A 47 -17.43 8.06 -11.64
CA GLU A 47 -18.25 6.84 -11.71
C GLU A 47 -17.46 5.55 -11.44
N ASP A 48 -16.14 5.56 -11.63
CA ASP A 48 -15.23 4.43 -11.42
C ASP A 48 -14.52 4.49 -10.04
N LEU A 49 -14.86 5.49 -9.21
CA LEU A 49 -14.28 5.66 -7.88
C LEU A 49 -14.88 4.65 -6.91
N ASP A 50 -14.19 3.52 -6.75
CA ASP A 50 -14.50 2.54 -5.70
C ASP A 50 -13.23 2.25 -4.87
N PRO A 51 -13.07 2.88 -3.70
CA PRO A 51 -11.88 2.71 -2.88
C PRO A 51 -11.81 1.32 -2.22
N LEU A 52 -12.87 0.51 -2.29
CA LEU A 52 -12.88 -0.89 -1.84
C LEU A 52 -12.38 -1.87 -2.91
N GLN A 53 -12.24 -1.41 -4.16
CA GLN A 53 -11.80 -2.21 -5.31
C GLN A 53 -10.38 -1.87 -5.80
N VAL A 54 -9.72 -0.89 -5.15
CA VAL A 54 -8.34 -0.48 -5.45
C VAL A 54 -7.45 -0.78 -4.25
N ASN A 55 -6.26 -1.32 -4.50
CA ASN A 55 -5.30 -1.73 -3.49
C ASN A 55 -3.91 -1.13 -3.74
N THR A 56 -2.98 -1.36 -2.80
CA THR A 56 -1.58 -0.92 -2.90
C THR A 56 -0.61 -2.02 -3.33
N LEU A 57 -1.11 -3.14 -3.87
CA LEU A 57 -0.30 -4.31 -4.26
C LEU A 57 0.84 -3.90 -5.18
N GLY A 58 0.53 -3.09 -6.19
CA GLY A 58 1.54 -2.60 -7.12
C GLY A 58 2.64 -1.76 -6.49
N THR A 59 2.34 -1.01 -5.42
CA THR A 59 3.39 -0.29 -4.69
C THR A 59 4.36 -1.26 -4.02
N GLY A 60 3.86 -2.37 -3.47
CA GLY A 60 4.70 -3.41 -2.90
C GLY A 60 5.56 -4.12 -3.95
N GLU A 61 5.03 -4.33 -5.17
CA GLU A 61 5.80 -4.86 -6.29
C GLU A 61 6.96 -3.93 -6.69
N LEU A 62 6.73 -2.60 -6.71
CA LEU A 62 7.80 -1.62 -6.94
C LEU A 62 8.86 -1.62 -5.85
N ILE A 63 8.46 -1.76 -4.58
CA ILE A 63 9.40 -1.90 -3.46
C ILE A 63 10.24 -3.16 -3.65
N LYS A 64 9.62 -4.29 -3.97
CA LYS A 64 10.32 -5.55 -4.24
C LYS A 64 11.32 -5.40 -5.40
N ALA A 65 10.91 -4.77 -6.50
CA ALA A 65 11.80 -4.48 -7.62
C ALA A 65 12.98 -3.58 -7.21
N ALA A 66 12.76 -2.60 -6.35
CA ALA A 66 13.84 -1.76 -5.79
C ALA A 66 14.80 -2.56 -4.89
N LEU A 67 14.30 -3.53 -4.13
CA LEU A 67 15.13 -4.44 -3.34
C LEU A 67 15.96 -5.38 -4.23
N ASP A 68 15.37 -5.88 -5.33
CA ASP A 68 16.02 -6.79 -6.28
C ASP A 68 17.23 -6.16 -6.99
N ILE A 69 17.18 -4.85 -7.22
CA ILE A 69 18.29 -4.06 -7.80
C ILE A 69 19.24 -3.50 -6.74
N GLY A 70 19.10 -3.90 -5.47
CA GLY A 70 20.02 -3.57 -4.39
C GLY A 70 19.89 -2.15 -3.82
N ALA A 71 18.68 -1.58 -3.80
CA ALA A 71 18.44 -0.33 -3.08
C ALA A 71 18.65 -0.52 -1.56
N GLU A 72 19.40 0.39 -0.95
CA GLU A 72 19.63 0.49 0.50
C GLU A 72 18.77 1.59 1.13
N LYS A 73 18.19 2.46 0.31
CA LYS A 73 17.26 3.52 0.72
C LYS A 73 16.06 3.60 -0.21
N ILE A 74 14.85 3.60 0.35
CA ILE A 74 13.60 3.74 -0.41
C ILE A 74 12.83 4.93 0.14
N VAL A 75 12.50 5.88 -0.75
CA VAL A 75 11.65 7.03 -0.41
C VAL A 75 10.28 6.82 -1.01
N ILE A 76 9.25 6.79 -0.17
CA ILE A 76 7.87 6.51 -0.56
C ILE A 76 7.05 7.79 -0.42
N GLY A 77 6.46 8.27 -1.52
CA GLY A 77 5.48 9.36 -1.50
C GLY A 77 4.06 8.81 -1.42
N VAL A 78 3.31 9.16 -0.37
CA VAL A 78 1.96 8.59 -0.10
C VAL A 78 0.81 9.44 -0.68
N GLY A 79 1.12 10.61 -1.26
CA GLY A 79 0.12 11.53 -1.81
C GLY A 79 -0.56 11.03 -3.09
N GLY A 80 -1.84 11.40 -3.24
CA GLY A 80 -2.62 11.20 -4.47
C GLY A 80 -3.14 9.78 -4.73
N SER A 81 -3.12 8.89 -3.72
CA SER A 81 -3.63 7.52 -3.86
C SER A 81 -5.16 7.47 -3.90
N ALA A 82 -5.70 6.51 -4.65
CA ALA A 82 -7.13 6.15 -4.64
C ALA A 82 -7.50 5.15 -3.53
N THR A 83 -6.53 4.62 -2.80
CA THR A 83 -6.69 3.47 -1.90
C THR A 83 -7.01 3.85 -0.45
N VAL A 84 -7.71 2.98 0.27
CA VAL A 84 -7.89 3.05 1.74
C VAL A 84 -7.60 1.70 2.43
N ASP A 85 -6.82 0.84 1.76
CA ASP A 85 -6.49 -0.54 2.17
C ASP A 85 -5.51 -0.64 3.35
N GLY A 86 -5.07 0.48 3.92
CA GLY A 86 -4.08 0.51 5.01
C GLY A 86 -2.69 0.01 4.62
N GLY A 87 -2.39 -0.10 3.33
CA GLY A 87 -1.13 -0.68 2.85
C GLY A 87 -1.10 -2.22 2.83
N THR A 88 -2.24 -2.88 3.05
CA THR A 88 -2.29 -4.35 3.08
C THR A 88 -1.89 -4.98 1.75
N GLY A 89 -2.30 -4.40 0.62
CA GLY A 89 -1.82 -4.85 -0.70
C GLY A 89 -0.29 -4.75 -0.81
N LEU A 90 0.29 -3.60 -0.44
CA LEU A 90 1.74 -3.38 -0.43
C LEU A 90 2.45 -4.46 0.39
N PHE A 91 1.93 -4.75 1.59
CA PHE A 91 2.52 -5.75 2.46
C PHE A 91 2.35 -7.18 1.95
N SER A 92 1.24 -7.50 1.29
CA SER A 92 1.06 -8.78 0.61
C SER A 92 2.09 -9.02 -0.48
N ALA A 93 2.38 -8.01 -1.32
CA ALA A 93 3.45 -8.12 -2.32
C ALA A 93 4.84 -8.35 -1.70
N LEU A 94 5.04 -7.95 -0.44
CA LEU A 94 6.27 -8.19 0.33
C LEU A 94 6.24 -9.51 1.11
N GLY A 95 5.19 -10.32 0.99
CA GLY A 95 5.10 -11.67 1.55
C GLY A 95 4.28 -11.80 2.83
N ILE A 96 3.52 -10.77 3.23
CA ILE A 96 2.54 -10.92 4.33
C ILE A 96 1.30 -11.65 3.83
N ARG A 97 0.81 -12.57 4.65
CA ARG A 97 -0.39 -13.34 4.37
C ARG A 97 -1.46 -13.02 5.40
N TYR A 98 -2.69 -12.87 4.93
CA TYR A 98 -3.85 -12.48 5.72
C TYR A 98 -4.86 -13.61 5.70
N PHE A 99 -5.42 -13.98 6.85
CA PHE A 99 -6.37 -15.09 6.95
C PHE A 99 -7.67 -14.67 7.62
N ASP A 100 -8.77 -15.24 7.15
CA ASP A 100 -10.08 -15.11 7.78
C ASP A 100 -10.27 -16.02 9.00
N GLU A 101 -11.45 -15.95 9.61
CA GLU A 101 -11.85 -16.77 10.75
C GLU A 101 -11.86 -18.28 10.46
N ASN A 102 -11.99 -18.66 9.19
CA ASN A 102 -11.99 -20.05 8.72
C ASN A 102 -10.57 -20.54 8.36
N GLY A 103 -9.56 -19.68 8.47
CA GLY A 103 -8.19 -19.97 8.07
C GLY A 103 -7.95 -19.92 6.55
N ASN A 104 -8.91 -19.38 5.78
CA ASN A 104 -8.70 -19.14 4.35
C ASN A 104 -7.90 -17.86 4.16
N GLU A 105 -6.98 -17.88 3.21
CA GLU A 105 -6.22 -16.69 2.88
C GLU A 105 -7.12 -15.67 2.15
N THR A 106 -7.10 -14.43 2.63
CA THR A 106 -7.87 -13.31 2.08
C THR A 106 -6.91 -12.38 1.39
N TYR A 107 -7.15 -12.06 0.12
CA TYR A 107 -6.28 -11.21 -0.66
C TYR A 107 -6.98 -9.96 -1.19
N ASP A 108 -6.11 -9.01 -1.56
CA ASP A 108 -6.27 -8.07 -2.66
C ASP A 108 -7.26 -6.92 -2.54
N LEU A 109 -8.17 -6.88 -1.56
CA LEU A 109 -9.11 -5.76 -1.49
C LEU A 109 -9.38 -5.29 -0.05
N PRO A 110 -9.51 -3.97 0.18
CA PRO A 110 -9.98 -3.42 1.45
C PRO A 110 -11.26 -4.05 1.97
N SER A 111 -12.17 -4.47 1.08
CA SER A 111 -13.42 -5.16 1.44
C SER A 111 -13.19 -6.53 2.08
N ALA A 112 -12.15 -7.26 1.68
CA ALA A 112 -11.83 -8.58 2.22
C ALA A 112 -11.27 -8.53 3.65
N LEU A 113 -10.61 -7.42 3.99
CA LEU A 113 -10.00 -7.20 5.30
C LEU A 113 -11.04 -7.10 6.45
N VAL A 114 -12.32 -6.92 6.14
CA VAL A 114 -13.41 -6.99 7.14
C VAL A 114 -13.42 -8.33 7.87
N ARG A 115 -13.03 -9.40 7.17
CA ARG A 115 -12.96 -10.77 7.69
C ARG A 115 -11.59 -11.11 8.28
N LEU A 116 -10.66 -10.15 8.34
CA LEU A 116 -9.31 -10.39 8.82
C LEU A 116 -9.33 -10.89 10.27
N ASN A 117 -8.81 -12.09 10.47
CA ASN A 117 -8.69 -12.73 11.77
C ASN A 117 -7.22 -12.89 12.19
N SER A 118 -6.33 -13.23 11.27
CA SER A 118 -4.91 -13.38 11.58
C SER A 118 -3.97 -12.94 10.45
N ILE A 119 -2.73 -12.63 10.83
CA ILE A 119 -1.66 -12.17 9.94
C ILE A 119 -0.46 -13.11 10.14
N ASP A 120 0.08 -13.63 9.05
CA ASP A 120 1.36 -14.34 9.00
C ASP A 120 2.42 -13.47 8.32
N ILE A 121 3.55 -13.34 9.00
CA ILE A 121 4.70 -12.53 8.58
C ILE A 121 5.95 -13.38 8.33
N ALA A 122 5.85 -14.71 8.44
CA ALA A 122 6.98 -15.63 8.29
C ALA A 122 7.64 -15.52 6.90
N SER A 123 6.83 -15.18 5.88
CA SER A 123 7.27 -15.02 4.49
C SER A 123 7.62 -13.57 4.12
N LEU A 124 7.62 -12.64 5.08
CA LEU A 124 8.01 -11.25 4.84
C LEU A 124 9.44 -11.18 4.29
N ASP A 125 9.61 -10.42 3.20
CA ASP A 125 10.92 -10.16 2.61
C ASP A 125 11.84 -9.47 3.61
N LYS A 126 12.82 -10.21 4.15
CA LYS A 126 13.70 -9.74 5.23
C LYS A 126 14.56 -8.54 4.83
N ARG A 127 14.73 -8.27 3.52
CA ARG A 127 15.50 -7.11 3.04
C ARG A 127 14.84 -5.80 3.45
N VAL A 128 13.52 -5.78 3.68
CA VAL A 128 12.81 -4.58 4.17
C VAL A 128 13.31 -4.09 5.52
N GLN A 129 13.90 -4.97 6.34
CA GLN A 129 14.48 -4.63 7.64
C GLN A 129 15.92 -4.09 7.53
N GLN A 130 16.54 -4.24 6.36
CA GLN A 130 17.93 -3.87 6.10
C GLN A 130 18.05 -2.56 5.31
N VAL A 131 16.91 -2.01 4.89
CA VAL A 131 16.80 -0.83 4.03
C VAL A 131 16.21 0.33 4.81
N GLU A 132 16.76 1.52 4.58
CA GLU A 132 16.20 2.76 5.14
C GLU A 132 14.95 3.15 4.35
N ILE A 133 13.79 3.14 5.01
CA ILE A 133 12.52 3.53 4.39
C ILE A 133 12.09 4.89 4.92
N ILE A 134 11.96 5.86 4.02
CA ILE A 134 11.50 7.21 4.32
C ILE A 134 10.12 7.40 3.71
N VAL A 135 9.13 7.69 4.54
CA VAL A 135 7.76 7.97 4.09
C VAL A 135 7.52 9.47 4.06
N LEU A 136 7.30 10.02 2.87
CA LEU A 136 6.94 11.42 2.67
C LEU A 136 5.42 11.57 2.80
N ARG A 137 5.01 12.33 3.81
CA ARG A 137 3.61 12.70 4.10
C ARG A 137 3.51 14.20 4.32
N ASP A 138 2.46 14.81 3.79
CA ASP A 138 2.14 16.23 3.89
C ASP A 138 1.02 16.52 4.90
N VAL A 139 0.38 15.47 5.43
CA VAL A 139 -0.74 15.55 6.37
C VAL A 139 -0.43 14.93 7.73
N LYS A 140 -1.08 15.42 8.80
CA LYS A 140 -0.93 14.93 10.18
C LYS A 140 -2.02 13.94 10.62
N ASN A 141 -2.81 13.43 9.68
CA ASN A 141 -3.90 12.49 9.94
C ASN A 141 -3.40 11.17 10.58
N THR A 142 -4.22 10.60 11.46
CA THR A 142 -3.96 9.32 12.10
C THR A 142 -4.48 8.18 11.24
N LEU A 143 -4.15 6.93 11.59
CA LEU A 143 -4.73 5.77 10.91
C LEU A 143 -6.24 5.70 11.15
N LEU A 144 -6.66 5.91 12.40
CA LEU A 144 -8.03 5.73 12.88
C LEU A 144 -8.58 7.00 13.57
N GLY A 145 -9.90 7.01 13.75
CA GLY A 145 -10.64 7.99 14.56
C GLY A 145 -11.09 9.24 13.78
N ASN A 146 -11.49 10.29 14.48
CA ASN A 146 -12.08 11.49 13.85
C ASN A 146 -11.14 12.22 12.88
N LYS A 147 -9.82 11.98 12.97
CA LYS A 147 -8.80 12.45 12.02
C LYS A 147 -8.16 11.30 11.23
N GLY A 148 -8.82 10.14 11.23
CA GLY A 148 -8.43 8.90 10.58
C GLY A 148 -8.38 9.01 9.07
N ALA A 149 -7.60 8.12 8.44
CA ALA A 149 -7.39 8.15 7.00
C ALA A 149 -8.69 7.86 6.24
N ALA A 150 -9.47 6.88 6.68
CA ALA A 150 -10.77 6.55 6.07
C ALA A 150 -11.78 7.68 6.28
N MET A 151 -11.88 8.23 7.49
CA MET A 151 -12.79 9.33 7.81
C MET A 151 -12.53 10.60 7.00
N VAL A 152 -11.27 10.98 6.80
CA VAL A 152 -10.91 12.25 6.15
C VAL A 152 -10.75 12.11 4.64
N PHE A 153 -10.13 11.03 4.16
CA PHE A 153 -9.80 10.87 2.73
C PHE A 153 -10.72 9.92 1.99
N GLY A 154 -11.52 9.08 2.67
CA GLY A 154 -12.46 8.16 2.03
C GLY A 154 -13.49 8.85 1.13
N PRO A 155 -14.20 9.91 1.59
CA PRO A 155 -15.26 10.54 0.81
C PRO A 155 -14.79 11.11 -0.55
N GLN A 156 -13.61 11.72 -0.60
CA GLN A 156 -13.05 12.23 -1.87
C GLN A 156 -12.57 11.11 -2.81
N LYS A 157 -12.43 9.88 -2.30
CA LYS A 157 -12.07 8.67 -3.06
C LYS A 157 -13.30 7.87 -3.50
N GLY A 158 -14.52 8.34 -3.20
CA GLY A 158 -15.77 7.68 -3.57
C GLY A 158 -16.48 6.94 -2.43
N ALA A 159 -15.87 6.85 -1.23
CA ALA A 159 -16.47 6.09 -0.12
C ALA A 159 -17.72 6.78 0.43
N ASN A 160 -18.81 6.04 0.53
CA ASN A 160 -20.01 6.43 1.27
C ASN A 160 -19.81 6.27 2.79
N LYS A 161 -20.80 6.68 3.60
CA LYS A 161 -20.69 6.65 5.06
C LYS A 161 -20.48 5.24 5.63
N GLU A 162 -21.15 4.25 5.07
CA GLU A 162 -21.06 2.85 5.52
C GLU A 162 -19.68 2.28 5.19
N GLU A 163 -19.15 2.60 4.01
CA GLU A 163 -17.82 2.18 3.56
C GLU A 163 -16.69 2.83 4.37
N VAL A 164 -16.87 4.09 4.78
CA VAL A 164 -15.95 4.77 5.69
C VAL A 164 -15.92 4.07 7.05
N ILE A 165 -17.08 3.74 7.62
CA ILE A 165 -17.18 3.02 8.90
C ILE A 165 -16.55 1.62 8.77
N LEU A 166 -16.82 0.93 7.66
CA LEU A 166 -16.26 -0.38 7.37
C LEU A 166 -14.73 -0.32 7.29
N SER A 167 -14.18 0.68 6.61
CA SER A 167 -12.74 0.90 6.48
C SER A 167 -12.09 1.21 7.83
N GLU A 168 -12.68 2.07 8.67
CA GLU A 168 -12.18 2.34 10.03
C GLU A 168 -12.14 1.05 10.89
N LYS A 169 -13.21 0.25 10.87
CA LYS A 169 -13.27 -1.01 11.63
C LYS A 169 -12.20 -2.00 11.15
N THR A 170 -12.05 -2.09 9.84
CA THR A 170 -11.09 -2.96 9.16
C THR A 170 -9.64 -2.59 9.49
N LEU A 171 -9.30 -1.31 9.37
CA LEU A 171 -7.99 -0.80 9.73
C LEU A 171 -7.71 -1.02 11.23
N SER A 172 -8.73 -0.85 12.08
CA SER A 172 -8.62 -1.15 13.51
C SER A 172 -8.26 -2.62 13.76
N ASN A 173 -8.91 -3.56 13.06
CA ASN A 173 -8.62 -4.98 13.19
C ASN A 173 -7.21 -5.35 12.70
N GLY A 174 -6.76 -4.76 11.58
CA GLY A 174 -5.39 -4.93 11.09
C GLY A 174 -4.31 -4.37 12.03
N THR A 175 -4.69 -3.44 12.93
CA THR A 175 -3.80 -2.85 13.94
C THR A 175 -3.68 -3.71 15.22
N ILE A 176 -4.48 -4.78 15.37
CA ILE A 176 -4.55 -5.60 16.61
C ILE A 176 -3.23 -6.33 16.93
N LYS A 177 -2.27 -6.42 16.00
CA LYS A 177 -0.89 -6.74 16.32
C LYS A 177 0.00 -5.55 15.92
N PRO A 178 0.91 -5.07 16.78
CA PRO A 178 1.83 -3.99 16.45
C PRO A 178 2.82 -4.50 15.39
N PHE A 179 2.37 -4.55 14.14
CA PHE A 179 3.18 -4.88 13.00
C PHE A 179 3.86 -3.59 12.54
N ARG A 180 5.14 -3.46 12.90
CA ARG A 180 6.02 -2.36 12.49
C ARG A 180 7.11 -2.90 11.56
N PRO A 181 6.80 -3.19 10.29
CA PRO A 181 7.76 -3.76 9.35
C PRO A 181 8.95 -2.83 9.11
N PHE A 182 8.75 -1.53 9.32
CA PHE A 182 9.70 -0.47 9.00
C PHE A 182 10.22 0.28 10.25
N GLY A 183 10.05 -0.27 11.45
CA GLY A 183 10.44 0.38 12.70
C GLY A 183 9.44 1.44 13.19
N SER A 184 9.87 2.29 14.13
CA SER A 184 9.04 3.36 14.72
C SER A 184 8.84 4.49 13.71
N ILE A 185 7.64 4.57 13.13
CA ILE A 185 7.16 5.69 12.31
C ILE A 185 6.61 6.80 13.21
#